data_AF-A0A7C2I0R7-F1
#
_entry.id   AF-A0A7C2I0R7-F1
#
_cell.length_a   1.000
_cell.length_b   1.000
_cell.length_c   1.000
_cell.angle_alpha   90.00
_cell.angle_beta   90.00
_cell.angle_gamma   90.00
#
_symmetry.space_group_name_H-M   'P 1'
#
loop_
_entity.id
_entity.type
_entity.pdbx_description
1 polymer ?
#
loop_
_entity_poly.entity_id
_entity_poly.type
_entity_poly.pdbx_seq_one_letter_code
_entity_poly.pdbx_strand_id
1 'polypeptide(L)'
;MTGVAELFLLFKRDFWALFGAIWLLVGLIFVVIGSGLAASDGFYIPLAGGVAITAAGGMILRPALGRIGLELYLRREGLPLEGEVIAVEETSVRYNRRLQWKIRYRYLDRHGAWHQGSSGHLDPDEVAAWRVGDTALVRVDPAHPARSIWIGRRGDL
;
A
#
# COMPACT_ATOMS: atom_id res chain seq x y z
N MET A 1 0.71 -8.35 -20.98
CA MET A 1 1.60 -7.20 -20.71
C MET A 1 1.00 -6.20 -19.71
N THR A 2 -0.13 -6.49 -19.05
CA THR A 2 -0.78 -5.62 -18.05
C THR A 2 -0.11 -5.61 -16.67
N GLY A 3 0.57 -6.70 -16.30
CA GLY A 3 1.12 -6.87 -14.94
C GLY A 3 2.22 -5.87 -14.55
N VAL A 4 3.07 -5.40 -15.47
CA VAL A 4 4.15 -4.45 -15.13
C VAL A 4 3.59 -3.05 -14.88
N ALA A 5 2.55 -2.65 -15.62
CA ALA A 5 1.89 -1.36 -15.43
C ALA A 5 1.11 -1.32 -14.11
N GLU A 6 0.38 -2.38 -13.76
CA GLU A 6 -0.28 -2.50 -12.44
C GLU A 6 0.73 -2.50 -11.30
N LEU A 7 1.84 -3.23 -11.44
CA LEU A 7 2.91 -3.24 -10.44
C LEU A 7 3.49 -1.83 -10.26
N PHE A 8 3.72 -1.11 -11.36
CA PHE A 8 4.23 0.26 -11.32
C PHE A 8 3.23 1.23 -10.66
N LEU A 9 1.93 1.08 -10.91
CA LEU A 9 0.89 1.90 -10.26
C LEU A 9 0.78 1.59 -8.76
N LEU A 10 0.85 0.33 -8.36
CA LEU A 10 0.91 -0.09 -6.96
C LEU A 10 2.15 0.49 -6.25
N PHE A 11 3.32 0.45 -6.90
CA PHE A 11 4.55 1.04 -6.37
C PHE A 11 4.51 2.57 -6.32
N LYS A 12 3.81 3.22 -7.27
CA LYS A 12 3.67 4.68 -7.27
C LYS A 12 2.74 5.18 -6.15
N ARG A 13 1.82 4.33 -5.67
CA ARG A 13 0.94 4.63 -4.52
C ARG A 13 1.70 4.62 -3.18
N ASP A 14 2.74 3.80 -3.05
CA ASP A 14 3.61 3.75 -1.87
C ASP A 14 5.06 4.08 -2.25
N PHE A 15 5.39 5.39 -2.26
CA PHE A 15 6.75 5.90 -2.49
C PHE A 15 7.84 5.12 -1.75
N TRP A 16 7.56 4.75 -0.50
CA TRP A 16 8.48 3.97 0.34
C TRP A 16 8.73 2.56 -0.18
N ALA A 17 7.72 1.90 -0.76
CA ALA A 17 7.88 0.58 -1.36
C ALA A 17 8.83 0.66 -2.57
N LEU A 18 8.64 1.66 -3.44
CA LEU A 18 9.49 1.86 -4.61
C LEU A 18 10.93 2.18 -4.20
N PHE A 19 11.10 3.08 -3.23
CA PHE A 19 12.40 3.45 -2.70
C PHE A 19 13.13 2.25 -2.08
N GLY A 20 12.42 1.46 -1.25
CA GLY A 20 12.96 0.23 -0.67
C GLY A 20 13.36 -0.80 -1.72
N ALA A 21 12.56 -0.97 -2.78
CA ALA A 21 12.86 -1.89 -3.88
C ALA A 21 14.11 -1.47 -4.69
N ILE A 22 14.26 -0.18 -4.99
CA ILE A 22 15.46 0.36 -5.68
C ILE A 22 16.70 0.11 -4.83
N TRP A 23 16.65 0.43 -3.53
CA TRP A 23 17.76 0.21 -2.61
C TRP A 23 18.14 -1.26 -2.52
N LEU A 24 17.15 -2.15 -2.40
CA LEU A 24 17.38 -3.58 -2.36
C LEU A 24 18.08 -4.07 -3.64
N LEU A 25 17.64 -3.62 -4.81
CA LEU A 25 18.22 -4.02 -6.10
C LEU A 25 19.65 -3.50 -6.28
N VAL A 26 19.90 -2.23 -5.95
CA VAL A 26 21.24 -1.63 -6.00
C VAL A 26 22.17 -2.34 -5.02
N GLY A 27 21.72 -2.56 -3.78
CA GLY A 27 22.48 -3.31 -2.78
C GLY A 27 22.85 -4.70 -3.25
N LEU A 28 21.91 -5.42 -3.88
CA LEU A 28 22.15 -6.77 -4.39
C LEU A 28 23.20 -6.78 -5.51
N ILE A 29 23.19 -5.80 -6.41
CA ILE A 29 24.24 -5.65 -7.44
C ILE A 29 25.62 -5.47 -6.79
N PHE A 30 25.71 -4.63 -5.76
CA PHE A 30 26.95 -4.42 -5.01
C PHE A 30 27.41 -5.68 -4.28
N VAL A 31 26.48 -6.47 -3.73
CA VAL A 31 26.81 -7.77 -3.12
C VAL A 31 27.42 -8.70 -4.17
N VAL A 32 26.81 -8.83 -5.35
CA VAL A 32 27.30 -9.72 -6.43
C VAL A 32 28.69 -9.29 -6.91
N ILE A 33 28.87 -8.02 -7.28
CA ILE A 33 30.16 -7.50 -7.75
C ILE A 33 31.22 -7.55 -6.63
N GLY A 34 30.85 -7.11 -5.43
CA GLY A 34 31.73 -7.07 -4.27
C GLY A 34 32.19 -8.46 -3.83
N SER A 35 31.36 -9.49 -4.01
CA SER A 35 31.75 -10.88 -3.74
C SER A 35 32.87 -11.34 -4.66
N GLY A 36 32.81 -10.96 -5.95
CA GLY A 36 33.89 -11.26 -6.91
C GLY A 36 35.20 -10.57 -6.53
N LEU A 37 35.16 -9.27 -6.22
CA LEU A 37 36.35 -8.48 -5.83
C LEU A 37 36.94 -8.92 -4.50
N ALA A 38 36.09 -9.30 -3.54
CA ALA A 38 36.54 -9.86 -2.27
C ALA A 38 37.27 -11.19 -2.47
N ALA A 39 36.80 -12.04 -3.38
CA ALA A 39 37.42 -13.32 -3.68
C ALA A 39 38.72 -13.19 -4.49
N SER A 40 38.82 -12.22 -5.40
CA SER A 40 40.02 -12.00 -6.22
C SER A 40 41.13 -11.27 -5.47
N ASP A 41 40.79 -10.13 -4.84
CA ASP A 41 41.76 -9.15 -4.38
C ASP A 41 41.67 -8.86 -2.88
N GLY A 42 40.75 -9.53 -2.16
CA GLY A 42 40.49 -9.25 -0.75
C GLY A 42 39.85 -7.87 -0.50
N PHE A 43 39.25 -7.25 -1.52
CA PHE A 43 38.64 -5.92 -1.39
C PHE A 43 37.17 -6.03 -0.93
N TYR A 44 36.95 -6.02 0.39
CA TYR A 44 35.63 -6.28 1.01
C TYR A 44 34.67 -5.09 1.10
N ILE A 45 35.15 -3.85 0.87
CA ILE A 45 34.34 -2.63 0.99
C ILE A 45 33.02 -2.68 0.18
N PRO A 46 33.04 -2.99 -1.14
CA PRO A 46 31.80 -3.03 -1.93
C PRO A 46 30.82 -4.10 -1.45
N LEU A 47 31.31 -5.24 -0.97
CA LEU A 47 30.49 -6.30 -0.40
C LEU A 47 29.80 -5.83 0.88
N ALA A 48 30.56 -5.26 1.83
CA ALA A 48 30.02 -4.76 3.08
C ALA A 48 28.97 -3.66 2.85
N GLY A 49 29.26 -2.72 1.94
CA GLY A 49 28.31 -1.68 1.53
C GLY A 49 27.04 -2.25 0.89
N GLY A 50 27.19 -3.22 -0.02
CA GLY A 50 26.07 -3.90 -0.67
C GLY A 50 25.15 -4.60 0.33
N VAL A 51 25.71 -5.32 1.31
CA VAL A 51 24.94 -5.99 2.37
C VAL A 51 24.16 -4.96 3.18
N ALA A 52 24.80 -3.86 3.61
CA ALA A 52 24.14 -2.81 4.39
C ALA A 52 22.98 -2.15 3.62
N ILE A 53 23.20 -1.80 2.35
CA ILE A 53 22.17 -1.21 1.48
C ILE A 53 21.02 -2.18 1.25
N THR A 54 21.31 -3.47 1.02
CA THR A 54 20.29 -4.51 0.82
C THR A 54 19.42 -4.68 2.07
N ALA A 55 20.05 -4.72 3.25
CA ALA A 55 19.34 -4.83 4.53
C ALA A 55 18.44 -3.63 4.77
N ALA A 56 18.94 -2.41 4.52
CA ALA A 56 18.15 -1.18 4.63
C ALA A 56 16.95 -1.18 3.66
N GLY A 57 17.18 -1.51 2.38
CA GLY A 57 16.12 -1.63 1.38
C GLY A 57 15.05 -2.64 1.77
N GLY A 58 15.47 -3.83 2.24
CA GLY A 58 14.56 -4.87 2.74
C GLY A 58 13.73 -4.43 3.95
N MET A 59 14.35 -3.71 4.90
CA MET A 59 13.64 -3.20 6.08
C MET A 59 12.57 -2.17 5.72
N ILE A 60 12.86 -1.28 4.76
CA ILE A 60 11.90 -0.29 4.25
C ILE A 60 10.76 -0.98 3.48
N LEU A 61 11.05 -2.03 2.72
CA LEU A 61 10.08 -2.73 1.88
C LEU A 61 9.11 -3.62 2.68
N ARG A 62 9.55 -4.18 3.81
CA ARG A 62 8.75 -5.10 4.65
C ARG A 62 7.36 -4.58 5.03
N PRO A 63 7.18 -3.36 5.58
CA PRO A 63 5.84 -2.85 5.92
C PRO A 63 4.95 -2.66 4.68
N ALA A 64 5.52 -2.27 3.54
CA ALA A 64 4.76 -2.11 2.30
C ALA A 64 4.21 -3.45 1.79
N LEU A 65 5.03 -4.51 1.81
CA LEU A 65 4.58 -5.86 1.46
C LEU A 65 3.47 -6.35 2.40
N GLY A 66 3.55 -6.01 3.69
CA GLY A 66 2.48 -6.29 4.65
C GLY A 66 1.15 -5.63 4.29
N ARG A 67 1.17 -4.39 3.82
CA ARG A 67 -0.04 -3.67 3.36
C ARG A 67 -0.63 -4.30 2.10
N ILE A 68 0.22 -4.64 1.11
CA ILE A 68 -0.23 -5.30 -0.13
C ILE A 68 -0.83 -6.67 0.18
N GLY A 69 -0.16 -7.46 1.04
CA GLY A 69 -0.65 -8.76 1.46
C GLY A 69 -1.99 -8.66 2.19
N LEU A 70 -2.14 -7.69 3.10
CA LEU A 70 -3.39 -7.44 3.80
C LEU A 70 -4.50 -7.02 2.84
N GLU A 71 -4.22 -6.12 1.88
CA GLU A 71 -5.22 -5.69 0.89
C GLU A 71 -5.65 -6.86 0.00
N LEU A 72 -4.72 -7.68 -0.48
CA LEU A 72 -5.04 -8.87 -1.27
C LEU A 72 -5.86 -9.89 -0.48
N TYR A 73 -5.47 -10.15 0.77
CA TYR A 73 -6.22 -11.01 1.68
C TYR A 73 -7.64 -10.47 1.89
N LEU A 74 -7.80 -9.19 2.21
CA LEU A 74 -9.10 -8.56 2.42
C LEU A 74 -9.96 -8.54 1.16
N ARG A 75 -9.38 -8.34 -0.03
CA ARG A 75 -10.12 -8.40 -1.30
C ARG A 75 -10.68 -9.79 -1.56
N ARG A 76 -9.93 -10.85 -1.23
CA ARG A 76 -10.31 -12.25 -1.47
C ARG A 76 -11.25 -12.80 -0.41
N GLU A 77 -10.85 -12.66 0.85
CA GLU A 77 -11.46 -13.35 2.00
C GLU A 77 -12.15 -12.41 2.99
N GLY A 78 -11.95 -11.09 2.84
CA GLY A 78 -12.56 -10.10 3.73
C GLY A 78 -14.08 -10.12 3.66
N LEU A 79 -14.71 -10.03 4.82
CA LEU A 79 -16.17 -10.01 4.94
C LEU A 79 -16.72 -8.71 4.36
N PRO A 80 -17.60 -8.75 3.34
CA PRO A 80 -18.29 -7.54 2.88
C PRO A 80 -19.23 -7.01 3.95
N LEU A 81 -19.06 -5.74 4.30
CA LEU A 81 -19.95 -4.97 5.17
C LEU A 81 -20.32 -3.65 4.51
N GLU A 82 -21.43 -3.07 4.95
CA GLU A 82 -21.82 -1.71 4.58
C GLU A 82 -21.14 -0.72 5.53
N GLY A 83 -20.45 0.26 4.95
CA GLY A 83 -19.88 1.39 5.65
C GLY A 83 -20.60 2.68 5.29
N GLU A 84 -20.66 3.63 6.21
CA GLU A 84 -21.21 4.96 6.01
C GLU A 84 -20.06 5.96 5.85
N VAL A 85 -20.12 6.79 4.82
CA VAL A 85 -19.17 7.89 4.62
C VAL A 85 -19.38 8.94 5.70
N ILE A 86 -18.35 9.22 6.50
CA ILE A 86 -18.41 10.21 7.59
C ILE A 86 -17.69 11.51 7.23
N ALA A 87 -16.71 11.47 6.33
CA ALA A 87 -16.03 12.66 5.85
C ALA A 87 -15.40 12.42 4.47
N VAL A 88 -15.33 13.50 3.71
CA VAL A 88 -14.61 13.57 2.43
C VAL A 88 -13.56 14.66 2.60
N GLU A 89 -12.29 14.27 2.69
CA GLU A 89 -11.19 15.15 3.07
C GLU A 89 -10.19 15.31 1.92
N GLU A 90 -9.75 16.55 1.68
CA GLU A 90 -8.59 16.82 0.85
C GLU A 90 -7.32 16.30 1.52
N THR A 91 -6.39 15.76 0.74
CA THR A 91 -5.05 15.42 1.24
C THR A 91 -4.03 16.44 0.75
N SER A 92 -2.89 16.55 1.44
CA SER A 92 -1.77 17.37 0.96
C SER A 92 -1.02 16.72 -0.23
N VAL A 93 -1.37 15.49 -0.59
CA VAL A 93 -0.71 14.73 -1.63
C VAL A 93 -1.25 15.15 -2.99
N ARG A 94 -0.33 15.40 -3.93
CA ARG A 94 -0.66 15.67 -5.33
C ARG A 94 -0.06 14.58 -6.21
N TYR A 95 -0.87 14.05 -7.12
CA TYR A 95 -0.45 13.06 -8.09
C TYR A 95 -0.75 13.58 -9.49
N ASN A 96 0.25 13.60 -10.37
CA ASN A 96 0.14 14.20 -11.71
C ASN A 96 -0.48 15.62 -11.67
N ARG A 97 -0.07 16.45 -10.69
CA ARG A 97 -0.59 17.81 -10.42
C ARG A 97 -2.06 17.89 -9.99
N ARG A 98 -2.75 16.77 -9.78
CA ARG A 98 -4.11 16.72 -9.23
C ARG A 98 -4.06 16.48 -7.71
N LEU A 99 -4.86 17.23 -6.97
CA LEU A 99 -5.04 17.02 -5.54
C LEU A 99 -5.72 15.67 -5.30
N GLN A 100 -5.18 14.88 -4.39
CA GLN A 100 -5.77 13.60 -4.02
C GLN A 100 -6.69 13.80 -2.82
N TRP A 101 -7.76 13.03 -2.79
CA TRP A 101 -8.78 13.07 -1.74
C TRP A 101 -8.79 11.75 -0.99
N LYS A 102 -9.40 11.70 0.19
CA LYS A 102 -9.66 10.46 0.91
C LYS A 102 -11.05 10.52 1.54
N ILE A 103 -11.70 9.37 1.58
CA ILE A 103 -12.99 9.20 2.24
C ILE A 103 -12.75 8.51 3.58
N ARG A 104 -13.24 9.13 4.65
CA ARG A 104 -13.34 8.46 5.95
C ARG A 104 -14.72 7.84 6.05
N TYR A 105 -14.75 6.60 6.50
CA TYR A 105 -15.99 5.85 6.67
C TYR A 105 -16.03 5.19 8.04
N ARG A 106 -17.23 4.87 8.50
CA ARG A 106 -17.47 4.03 9.68
C ARG A 106 -18.31 2.82 9.31
N TYR A 107 -18.16 1.73 10.04
CA TYR A 107 -18.98 0.54 9.88
C TYR A 107 -19.19 -0.13 11.23
N LEU A 108 -20.26 -0.91 11.31
CA LEU A 108 -20.59 -1.72 12.48
C LEU A 108 -20.08 -3.13 12.24
N ASP A 109 -19.26 -3.66 13.14
CA ASP A 109 -18.84 -5.06 13.07
C ASP A 109 -19.95 -6.02 13.54
N ARG A 110 -19.68 -7.33 13.44
CA ARG A 110 -20.64 -8.37 13.87
C ARG A 110 -20.92 -8.37 15.39
N HIS A 111 -20.08 -7.72 16.18
CA HIS A 111 -20.24 -7.59 17.63
C HIS A 111 -20.95 -6.28 18.02
N GLY A 112 -21.36 -5.47 17.03
CA GLY A 112 -21.99 -4.18 17.28
C GLY A 112 -21.01 -3.07 17.66
N ALA A 113 -19.70 -3.25 17.46
CA ALA A 113 -18.71 -2.21 17.69
C ALA A 113 -18.50 -1.36 16.43
N TRP A 114 -18.43 -0.04 16.62
CA TRP A 114 -18.13 0.90 15.54
C TRP A 114 -16.64 0.96 15.28
N HIS A 115 -16.26 0.80 14.01
CA HIS A 115 -14.90 0.98 13.53
C HIS A 115 -14.86 2.06 12.47
N GLN A 116 -13.69 2.68 12.30
CA GLN A 116 -13.44 3.69 11.28
C GLN A 116 -12.31 3.24 10.36
N GLY A 117 -12.42 3.60 9.08
CA GLY A 117 -11.41 3.35 8.07
C GLY A 117 -11.23 4.54 7.13
N SER A 118 -10.33 4.38 6.18
CA SER A 118 -10.02 5.36 5.14
C SER A 118 -9.88 4.67 3.80
N SER A 119 -10.40 5.29 2.73
CA SER A 119 -10.36 4.72 1.37
C SER A 119 -8.97 4.68 0.74
N GLY A 120 -7.98 5.33 1.36
CA GLY A 120 -6.74 5.69 0.68
C GLY A 120 -6.93 6.93 -0.20
N HIS A 121 -5.96 7.17 -1.07
CA HIS A 121 -6.01 8.31 -2.00
C HIS A 121 -6.89 7.98 -3.20
N LEU A 122 -7.87 8.84 -3.45
CA LEU A 122 -8.82 8.77 -4.56
C LEU A 122 -8.69 10.02 -5.43
N ASP A 123 -8.98 9.85 -6.73
CA ASP A 123 -9.02 10.96 -7.67
C ASP A 123 -10.28 11.83 -7.44
N PRO A 124 -10.21 13.14 -7.77
CA PRO A 124 -11.34 14.05 -7.57
C PRO A 124 -12.64 13.61 -8.24
N ASP A 125 -12.53 13.01 -9.44
CA ASP A 125 -13.68 12.55 -10.23
C ASP A 125 -14.42 11.38 -9.54
N GLU A 126 -13.67 10.50 -8.85
CA GLU A 126 -14.24 9.41 -8.08
C GLU A 126 -14.91 9.93 -6.80
N VAL A 127 -14.26 10.87 -6.11
CA VAL A 127 -14.75 11.44 -4.85
C VAL A 127 -15.95 12.36 -5.03
N ALA A 128 -16.06 13.07 -6.16
CA ALA A 128 -17.19 13.95 -6.47
C ALA A 128 -18.55 13.22 -6.43
N ALA A 129 -18.52 11.90 -6.58
CA ALA A 129 -19.69 11.05 -6.55
C ALA A 129 -20.17 10.72 -5.11
N TRP A 130 -19.37 11.00 -4.08
CA TRP A 130 -19.64 10.63 -2.70
C TRP A 130 -20.04 11.82 -1.83
N ARG A 131 -20.99 11.60 -0.92
CA ARG A 131 -21.46 12.54 0.09
C ARG A 131 -21.41 11.90 1.48
N VAL A 132 -21.32 12.72 2.51
CA VAL A 132 -21.45 12.25 3.90
C VAL A 132 -22.83 11.63 4.10
N GLY A 133 -22.88 10.46 4.72
CA GLY A 133 -24.06 9.62 4.89
C GLY A 133 -24.25 8.55 3.80
N ASP A 134 -23.52 8.65 2.68
CA ASP A 134 -23.60 7.62 1.62
C ASP A 134 -23.11 6.26 2.14
N THR A 135 -23.72 5.19 1.62
CA THR A 135 -23.33 3.82 1.93
C THR A 135 -22.32 3.30 0.91
N ALA A 136 -21.23 2.73 1.41
CA ALA A 136 -20.17 2.12 0.62
C ALA A 136 -19.96 0.66 1.02
N LEU A 137 -19.42 -0.11 0.08
CA LEU A 137 -18.96 -1.46 0.35
C LEU A 137 -17.56 -1.41 0.94
N VAL A 138 -17.39 -2.03 2.11
CA VAL A 138 -16.10 -2.21 2.76
C VAL A 138 -15.85 -3.70 2.97
N ARG A 139 -14.59 -4.13 2.91
CA ARG A 139 -14.21 -5.48 3.31
C ARG A 139 -13.38 -5.43 4.58
N VAL A 140 -13.74 -6.27 5.55
CA VAL A 140 -13.13 -6.29 6.88
C VAL A 140 -12.54 -7.66 7.20
N ASP A 141 -11.47 -7.69 7.97
CA ASP A 141 -10.95 -8.93 8.56
C ASP A 141 -11.80 -9.26 9.79
N PRO A 142 -12.59 -10.37 9.80
CA PRO A 142 -13.42 -10.70 10.95
C PRO A 142 -12.60 -11.00 12.22
N ALA A 143 -11.35 -11.43 12.09
CA ALA A 143 -10.46 -11.67 13.22
C ALA A 143 -9.84 -10.37 13.77
N HIS A 144 -9.72 -9.34 12.93
CA HIS A 144 -9.17 -8.03 13.30
C HIS A 144 -10.03 -6.91 12.70
N PRO A 145 -11.21 -6.59 13.26
CA PRO A 145 -12.17 -5.67 12.64
C PRO A 145 -11.64 -4.27 12.34
N ALA A 146 -10.58 -3.82 13.00
CA ALA A 146 -9.89 -2.55 12.69
C ALA A 146 -9.18 -2.55 11.32
N ARG A 147 -8.94 -3.73 10.73
CA ARG A 147 -8.37 -3.88 9.39
C ARG A 147 -9.51 -3.94 8.38
N SER A 148 -9.64 -2.87 7.61
CA SER A 148 -10.62 -2.78 6.54
C SER A 148 -10.03 -2.16 5.28
N ILE A 149 -10.67 -2.44 4.15
CA ILE A 149 -10.43 -1.77 2.88
C ILE A 149 -11.74 -1.24 2.32
N TRP A 150 -11.65 -0.09 1.69
CA TRP A 150 -12.69 0.48 0.86
C TRP A 150 -12.76 -0.24 -0.48
N ILE A 151 -13.96 -0.64 -0.89
CA ILE A 151 -14.20 -1.26 -2.20
C ILE A 151 -14.85 -0.28 -3.18
N GLY A 152 -15.74 0.60 -2.71
CA GLY A 152 -16.48 1.54 -3.57
C GLY A 152 -17.99 1.36 -3.43
N ARG A 153 -18.74 1.60 -4.51
CA ARG A 153 -20.20 1.42 -4.47
C ARG A 153 -20.59 -0.04 -4.57
N ARG A 154 -21.77 -0.36 -4.05
CA ARG A 154 -22.42 -1.66 -4.25
C ARG A 154 -22.83 -1.78 -5.73
N GLY A 155 -21.94 -2.32 -6.55
CA GLY A 155 -22.15 -2.48 -8.00
C GLY A 155 -20.88 -2.42 -8.85
N ASP A 156 -19.76 -1.97 -8.28
CA ASP A 156 -18.48 -1.83 -8.99
C ASP A 156 -17.64 -3.14 -8.97
N LEU A 157 -18.24 -4.29 -8.61
CA LEU A 157 -17.59 -5.60 -8.48
C LEU A 157 -17.96 -6.56 -9.61
#